data_AF-A0A812GTI8-F1
#
_entry.id   AF-A0A812GTI8-F1
#
_cell.length_a   1.000
_cell.length_b   1.000
_cell.length_c   1.000
_cell.angle_alpha   90.00
_cell.angle_beta   90.00
_cell.angle_gamma   90.00
#
_symmetry.space_group_name_H-M   'P 1'
#
loop_
_entity.id
_entity.type
_entity.pdbx_description
1 polymer ?
#
loop_
_entity_poly.entity_id
_entity_poly.type
_entity_poly.pdbx_seq_one_letter_code
_entity_poly.pdbx_strand_id
1 'polypeptide(L)'
;MSLRYEVWQQPQEIRPVVMSAIKLADVVKFSEEELLYLTETSSLDEGLTELAQYSIPLVLITLGENGALAIVNGQQHQIDSIPVNVVDTTGAGDAFVSGLLAFLSQNDDWQQEAKIIEAVRWGNVCGALATTKKGAMSALPDRSRLLSYLGH
;
A
#
# COMPACT_ATOMS: atom_id res chain seq x y z
N MET A 1 5.03 3.56 -0.14
CA MET A 1 5.89 4.75 -0.03
C MET A 1 5.05 5.91 0.49
N SER A 2 5.69 6.95 1.02
CA SER A 2 5.02 8.21 1.35
C SER A 2 5.89 9.38 0.87
N LEU A 3 5.42 10.14 -0.12
CA LEU A 3 6.12 11.33 -0.60
C LEU A 3 6.01 12.46 0.44
N ARG A 4 7.16 12.98 0.88
CA ARG A 4 7.25 14.14 1.79
C ARG A 4 8.02 15.26 1.11
N TYR A 5 7.31 16.08 0.35
CA TYR A 5 7.88 17.13 -0.50
C TYR A 5 8.76 18.11 0.29
N GLU A 6 8.39 18.40 1.53
CA GLU A 6 9.06 19.33 2.43
C GLU A 6 10.48 18.92 2.83
N VAL A 7 10.85 17.64 2.66
CA VAL A 7 12.18 17.12 3.03
C VAL A 7 13.19 17.29 1.88
N TRP A 8 12.72 17.53 0.66
CA TRP A 8 13.58 17.65 -0.51
C TRP A 8 14.07 19.09 -0.71
N GLN A 9 15.39 19.25 -0.75
CA GLN A 9 16.00 20.56 -1.07
C GLN A 9 15.68 21.01 -2.49
N GLN A 10 15.57 20.04 -3.41
CA GLN A 10 15.31 20.24 -4.83
C GLN A 10 14.07 19.44 -5.24
N PRO A 11 12.86 20.03 -5.21
CA PRO A 11 11.62 19.31 -5.52
C PRO A 11 11.60 18.62 -6.88
N GLN A 12 12.34 19.15 -7.86
CA GLN A 12 12.51 18.56 -9.20
C GLN A 12 13.21 17.20 -9.19
N GLU A 13 13.96 16.86 -8.13
CA GLU A 13 14.67 15.58 -8.01
C GLU A 13 13.78 14.45 -7.50
N ILE A 14 12.64 14.78 -6.87
CA ILE A 14 11.73 13.78 -6.25
C ILE A 14 11.38 12.70 -7.26
N ARG A 15 10.78 13.11 -8.37
CA ARG A 15 10.28 12.19 -9.39
C ARG A 15 11.38 11.30 -9.98
N PRO A 16 12.49 11.82 -10.56
CA PRO A 16 13.50 10.95 -11.17
C PRO A 16 14.16 9.98 -10.18
N VAL A 17 14.39 10.40 -8.93
CA VAL A 17 14.95 9.52 -7.90
C VAL A 17 13.96 8.44 -7.50
N VAL A 18 12.71 8.82 -7.23
CA VAL A 18 11.66 7.88 -6.84
C VAL A 18 11.36 6.88 -7.96
N MET A 19 11.26 7.34 -9.21
CA MET A 19 11.07 6.46 -10.37
C MET A 19 12.23 5.47 -10.55
N SER A 20 13.46 5.86 -10.18
CA SER A 20 14.61 4.94 -10.21
C SER A 20 14.48 3.85 -9.15
N ALA A 21 13.96 4.17 -7.96
CA ALA A 21 13.68 3.17 -6.93
C ALA A 21 12.53 2.22 -7.32
N ILE A 22 11.47 2.75 -7.93
CA ILE A 22 10.32 1.98 -8.42
C ILE A 22 10.75 0.89 -9.40
N LYS A 23 11.69 1.20 -10.31
CA LYS A 23 12.22 0.24 -11.30
C LYS A 23 13.02 -0.92 -10.70
N LEU A 24 13.41 -0.82 -9.42
CA LEU A 24 14.19 -1.85 -8.72
C LEU A 24 13.36 -2.64 -7.72
N ALA A 25 12.11 -2.25 -7.48
CA ALA A 25 11.30 -2.79 -6.40
C ALA A 25 10.43 -3.96 -6.87
N ASP A 26 10.33 -5.00 -6.05
CA ASP A 26 9.41 -6.12 -6.27
C ASP A 26 7.96 -5.77 -5.90
N VAL A 27 7.81 -4.89 -4.89
CA VAL A 27 6.53 -4.45 -4.35
C VAL A 27 6.55 -2.94 -4.24
N VAL A 28 5.58 -2.28 -4.88
CA VAL A 28 5.43 -0.82 -4.79
C VAL A 28 4.03 -0.48 -4.33
N LYS A 29 3.95 0.44 -3.37
CA LYS A 29 2.69 0.97 -2.84
C LYS A 29 2.62 2.47 -3.03
N PHE A 30 1.48 2.93 -3.53
CA PHE A 30 1.11 4.32 -3.74
C PHE A 30 -0.21 4.65 -3.05
N SER A 31 -0.46 5.93 -2.75
CA SER A 31 -1.81 6.48 -2.86
C SER A 31 -2.15 6.78 -4.32
N GLU A 32 -3.43 7.05 -4.62
CA GLU A 32 -3.83 7.49 -5.96
C GLU A 32 -3.09 8.78 -6.37
N GLU A 33 -3.03 9.78 -5.48
CA GLU A 33 -2.33 11.04 -5.74
C GLU A 33 -0.84 10.85 -6.06
N GLU A 34 -0.16 9.94 -5.34
CA GLU A 34 1.26 9.64 -5.56
C GLU A 34 1.48 8.96 -6.91
N LEU A 35 0.59 8.06 -7.32
CA LEU A 35 0.65 7.43 -8.63
C LEU A 35 0.59 8.50 -9.72
N LEU A 36 -0.49 9.30 -9.73
CA LEU A 36 -0.74 10.32 -10.76
C LEU A 36 0.42 11.31 -10.87
N TYR A 37 0.96 11.75 -9.74
CA TYR A 37 2.12 12.64 -9.70
C TYR A 37 3.37 12.02 -10.33
N LEU A 38 3.68 10.76 -9.99
CA LEU A 38 4.90 10.08 -10.44
C LEU A 38 4.83 9.68 -11.92
N THR A 39 3.66 9.27 -12.40
CA THR A 39 3.43 8.88 -13.79
C THR A 39 3.11 10.06 -14.70
N GLU A 40 2.86 11.26 -14.15
CA GLU A 40 2.39 12.44 -14.91
C GLU A 40 1.08 12.17 -15.67
N THR A 41 0.15 11.46 -15.04
CA THR A 41 -1.13 11.06 -15.64
C THR A 41 -2.30 11.67 -14.90
N SER A 42 -3.49 11.64 -15.51
CA SER A 42 -4.70 12.25 -14.94
C SER A 42 -5.74 11.24 -14.46
N SER A 43 -5.50 9.95 -14.68
CA SER A 43 -6.35 8.87 -14.18
C SER A 43 -5.54 7.67 -13.68
N LEU A 44 -6.19 6.87 -12.82
CA LEU A 44 -5.65 5.62 -12.30
C LEU A 44 -5.24 4.67 -13.43
N ASP A 45 -6.09 4.51 -14.45
CA ASP A 45 -5.84 3.62 -15.58
C ASP A 45 -4.63 4.06 -16.41
N GLU A 46 -4.49 5.36 -16.68
CA GLU A 46 -3.31 5.90 -17.36
C GLU A 46 -2.03 5.67 -16.54
N GLY A 47 -2.07 5.90 -15.22
CA GLY A 47 -0.93 5.71 -14.35
C GLY A 47 -0.50 4.24 -14.24
N LEU A 48 -1.46 3.32 -14.14
CA LEU A 48 -1.19 1.89 -14.15
C LEU A 48 -0.64 1.41 -15.50
N THR A 49 -1.16 1.98 -16.60
CA THR A 49 -0.63 1.71 -17.95
C THR A 49 0.82 2.17 -18.08
N GLU A 50 1.16 3.35 -17.57
CA GLU A 50 2.53 3.85 -17.56
C GLU A 50 3.44 2.96 -16.71
N LEU A 51 2.98 2.45 -15.57
CA LEU A 51 3.79 1.55 -14.73
C LEU A 51 3.99 0.14 -15.32
N ALA A 52 3.08 -0.32 -16.19
CA ALA A 52 3.13 -1.68 -16.75
C ALA A 52 4.44 -1.97 -17.50
N GLN A 53 5.11 -0.95 -18.04
CA GLN A 53 6.39 -1.11 -18.74
C GLN A 53 7.55 -1.55 -17.82
N TYR A 54 7.41 -1.38 -16.50
CA TYR A 54 8.48 -1.67 -15.53
C TYR A 54 8.44 -3.11 -14.97
N SER A 55 7.45 -3.93 -15.38
CA SER A 55 7.34 -5.34 -14.97
C SER A 55 7.41 -5.57 -13.45
N ILE A 56 6.81 -4.65 -12.67
CA ILE A 56 6.80 -4.71 -11.20
C ILE A 56 5.89 -5.88 -10.78
N PRO A 57 6.38 -6.86 -10.00
CA PRO A 57 5.59 -8.03 -9.58
C PRO A 57 4.29 -7.69 -8.85
N LEU A 58 4.31 -6.67 -7.98
CA LEU A 58 3.15 -6.22 -7.24
C LEU A 58 3.09 -4.69 -7.15
N VAL A 59 2.02 -4.11 -7.69
CA VAL A 59 1.68 -2.69 -7.50
C VAL A 59 0.42 -2.59 -6.63
N LEU A 60 0.45 -1.73 -5.62
CA LEU A 60 -0.62 -1.51 -4.67
C LEU A 60 -1.05 -0.04 -4.65
N ILE A 61 -2.34 0.22 -4.76
CA ILE A 61 -2.94 1.54 -4.61
C ILE A 61 -3.85 1.51 -3.38
N THR A 62 -3.53 2.28 -2.34
CA THR A 62 -4.42 2.38 -1.17
C THR A 62 -5.56 3.36 -1.43
N LEU A 63 -6.77 2.95 -1.11
CA LEU A 63 -8.04 3.65 -1.37
C LEU A 63 -8.75 4.08 -0.07
N GLY A 64 -7.99 4.20 1.03
CA GLY A 64 -8.52 4.61 2.34
C GLY A 64 -9.49 3.59 2.91
N GLU A 65 -10.71 4.02 3.25
CA GLU A 65 -11.77 3.15 3.78
C GLU A 65 -12.22 2.08 2.77
N ASN A 66 -12.02 2.30 1.48
CA ASN A 66 -12.33 1.34 0.42
C ASN A 66 -11.25 0.24 0.27
N GLY A 67 -10.21 0.24 1.10
CA GLY A 67 -9.17 -0.78 1.11
C GLY A 67 -8.05 -0.50 0.12
N ALA A 68 -7.75 -1.46 -0.75
CA ALA A 68 -6.65 -1.34 -1.69
C ALA A 68 -6.92 -2.08 -3.01
N LEU A 69 -6.38 -1.51 -4.10
CA LEU A 69 -6.28 -2.17 -5.40
C LEU A 69 -4.89 -2.80 -5.54
N ALA A 70 -4.84 -4.10 -5.79
CA ALA A 70 -3.62 -4.84 -6.08
C ALA A 70 -3.55 -5.20 -7.56
N ILE A 71 -2.41 -4.94 -8.18
CA ILE A 71 -2.12 -5.30 -9.57
C ILE A 71 -1.07 -6.40 -9.54
N VAL A 72 -1.47 -7.60 -9.96
CA VAL A 72 -0.66 -8.82 -9.97
C VAL A 72 -0.69 -9.39 -11.37
N ASN A 73 0.46 -9.52 -12.04
CA ASN A 73 0.55 -10.04 -13.41
C ASN A 73 -0.43 -9.37 -14.40
N GLY A 74 -0.67 -8.06 -14.24
CA GLY A 74 -1.61 -7.28 -15.05
C GLY A 74 -3.09 -7.45 -14.69
N GLN A 75 -3.42 -8.28 -13.71
CA GLN A 75 -4.79 -8.43 -13.19
C GLN A 75 -5.01 -7.51 -11.98
N GLN A 76 -6.18 -6.90 -11.93
CA GLN A 76 -6.58 -6.00 -10.86
C GLN A 76 -7.46 -6.74 -9.85
N HIS A 77 -7.13 -6.62 -8.56
CA HIS A 77 -7.89 -7.16 -7.45
C HIS A 77 -8.19 -6.04 -6.47
N GLN A 78 -9.47 -5.72 -6.29
CA GLN A 78 -9.90 -4.82 -5.22
C GLN A 78 -10.14 -5.64 -3.95
N ILE A 79 -9.46 -5.27 -2.86
CA ILE A 79 -9.61 -5.88 -1.55
C ILE A 79 -10.15 -4.81 -0.61
N ASP A 80 -11.37 -5.01 -0.13
CA ASP A 80 -12.05 -4.08 0.78
C ASP A 80 -11.33 -3.98 2.13
N SER A 81 -11.49 -2.84 2.80
CA SER A 81 -11.05 -2.65 4.18
C SER A 81 -12.12 -3.07 5.18
N ILE A 82 -11.74 -3.12 6.46
CA ILE A 82 -12.68 -3.29 7.56
C ILE A 82 -13.27 -1.93 7.99
N PRO A 83 -14.55 -1.87 8.38
CA PRO A 83 -15.13 -0.65 8.93
C PRO A 83 -14.56 -0.36 10.32
N VAL A 84 -14.12 0.89 10.54
CA VAL A 84 -13.59 1.36 11.83
C VAL A 84 -14.04 2.81 12.10
N ASN A 85 -14.07 3.19 13.37
CA ASN A 85 -14.26 4.58 13.76
C ASN A 85 -12.90 5.31 13.68
N VAL A 86 -12.74 6.17 12.67
CA VAL A 86 -11.50 6.91 12.42
C VAL A 86 -11.33 8.04 13.45
N VAL A 87 -10.14 8.10 14.07
CA VAL A 87 -9.75 9.14 15.03
C VAL A 87 -8.57 9.97 14.50
N ASP A 88 -7.59 9.33 13.87
CA ASP A 88 -6.37 9.96 13.35
C ASP A 88 -5.80 9.07 12.23
N THR A 89 -5.61 9.59 11.02
CA THR A 89 -5.11 8.79 9.87
C THR A 89 -3.58 8.69 9.83
N THR A 90 -2.89 9.36 10.74
CA THR A 90 -1.42 9.37 10.81
C THR A 90 -0.88 7.95 10.96
N GLY A 91 0.00 7.53 10.05
CA GLY A 91 0.67 6.22 10.08
C GLY A 91 -0.14 5.05 9.50
N ALA A 92 -1.36 5.27 9.01
CA ALA A 92 -2.18 4.20 8.41
C ALA A 92 -1.48 3.51 7.24
N GLY A 93 -0.79 4.28 6.38
CA GLY A 93 -0.03 3.73 5.25
C GLY A 93 1.16 2.87 5.69
N ASP A 94 1.87 3.27 6.75
CA ASP A 94 2.99 2.50 7.30
C ASP A 94 2.50 1.23 7.99
N ALA A 95 1.37 1.30 8.71
CA ALA A 95 0.72 0.14 9.30
C ALA A 95 0.24 -0.86 8.23
N PHE A 96 -0.31 -0.36 7.11
CA PHE A 96 -0.68 -1.19 5.97
C PHE A 96 0.53 -1.94 5.40
N VAL A 97 1.63 -1.22 5.11
CA VAL A 97 2.86 -1.83 4.59
C VAL A 97 3.44 -2.83 5.60
N SER A 98 3.38 -2.53 6.89
CA SER A 98 3.86 -3.42 7.95
C SER A 98 3.06 -4.73 8.00
N GLY A 99 1.72 -4.66 7.93
CA GLY A 99 0.86 -5.85 7.88
C GLY A 99 1.10 -6.70 6.64
N LEU A 100 1.22 -6.05 5.47
CA LEU A 100 1.55 -6.68 4.19
C LEU A 100 2.88 -7.44 4.28
N LEU A 101 3.97 -6.75 4.64
CA LEU A 101 5.31 -7.34 4.69
C LEU A 101 5.43 -8.40 5.80
N ALA A 102 4.72 -8.25 6.92
CA ALA A 102 4.67 -9.27 7.96
C ALA A 102 4.10 -10.60 7.42
N PHE A 103 3.08 -10.56 6.56
CA PHE A 103 2.56 -11.76 5.92
C PHE A 103 3.50 -12.30 4.82
N LEU A 104 3.95 -11.44 3.90
CA LEU A 104 4.80 -11.87 2.77
C LEU A 104 6.11 -12.50 3.25
N SER A 105 6.75 -11.96 4.29
CA SER A 105 8.01 -12.50 4.84
C SER A 105 7.89 -13.90 5.46
N GLN A 106 6.67 -14.38 5.72
CA GLN A 106 6.40 -15.73 6.22
C GLN A 106 6.13 -16.74 5.09
N ASN A 107 6.14 -16.32 3.82
CA ASN A 107 5.80 -17.16 2.67
C ASN A 107 6.86 -16.98 1.58
N ASP A 108 7.68 -18.01 1.33
CA ASP A 108 8.72 -17.96 0.29
C ASP A 108 8.15 -17.82 -1.14
N ASP A 109 6.91 -18.30 -1.34
CA ASP A 109 6.14 -18.27 -2.57
C ASP A 109 5.15 -17.09 -2.64
N TRP A 110 5.53 -15.96 -2.04
CA TRP A 110 4.67 -14.78 -1.83
C TRP A 110 4.00 -14.23 -3.10
N GLN A 111 4.59 -14.46 -4.28
CA GLN A 111 4.08 -13.98 -5.56
C GLN A 111 2.81 -14.72 -6.04
N GLN A 112 2.40 -15.80 -5.36
CA GLN A 112 1.11 -16.44 -5.63
C GLN A 112 -0.03 -15.47 -5.34
N GLU A 113 -0.96 -15.33 -6.29
CA GLU A 113 -2.10 -14.41 -6.20
C GLU A 113 -2.87 -14.53 -4.87
N ALA A 114 -3.19 -15.75 -4.44
CA ALA A 114 -3.88 -16.00 -3.19
C ALA A 114 -3.11 -15.49 -1.95
N LYS A 115 -1.78 -15.55 -1.98
CA LYS A 115 -0.90 -15.04 -0.90
C LYS A 115 -0.85 -13.51 -0.91
N ILE A 116 -0.80 -12.91 -2.10
CA ILE A 116 -0.85 -11.45 -2.24
C ILE A 116 -2.18 -10.91 -1.71
N ILE A 117 -3.31 -11.50 -2.11
CA ILE A 117 -4.64 -11.08 -1.64
C ILE A 117 -4.71 -11.15 -0.11
N GLU A 118 -4.22 -12.23 0.48
CA GLU A 118 -4.21 -12.37 1.95
C GLU A 118 -3.26 -11.35 2.62
N ALA A 119 -2.09 -11.09 2.04
CA ALA A 119 -1.18 -10.06 2.53
C ALA A 119 -1.82 -8.66 2.49
N VAL A 120 -2.58 -8.35 1.42
CA VAL A 120 -3.29 -7.07 1.29
C VAL A 120 -4.39 -6.97 2.34
N ARG A 121 -5.10 -8.06 2.66
CA ARG A 121 -6.07 -8.09 3.77
C ARG A 121 -5.40 -7.77 5.11
N TRP A 122 -4.23 -8.36 5.39
CA TRP A 122 -3.44 -8.03 6.58
C TRP A 122 -3.08 -6.54 6.61
N GLY A 123 -2.64 -6.01 5.48
CA GLY A 123 -2.37 -4.58 5.32
C GLY A 123 -3.59 -3.71 5.61
N ASN A 124 -4.74 -4.00 4.99
CA ASN A 124 -5.98 -3.25 5.19
C ASN A 124 -6.40 -3.23 6.67
N VAL A 125 -6.39 -4.38 7.34
CA VAL A 125 -6.74 -4.46 8.78
C VAL A 125 -5.77 -3.66 9.63
N CYS A 126 -4.45 -3.80 9.42
CA CYS A 126 -3.47 -3.02 10.17
C CYS A 126 -3.61 -1.51 9.93
N GLY A 127 -3.81 -1.10 8.67
CA GLY A 127 -4.03 0.29 8.28
C GLY A 127 -5.28 0.87 8.93
N ALA A 128 -6.41 0.16 8.86
CA ALA A 128 -7.66 0.58 9.48
C ALA A 128 -7.53 0.70 11.01
N LEU A 129 -6.98 -0.31 11.67
CA LEU A 129 -6.82 -0.31 13.13
C LEU A 129 -5.89 0.81 13.62
N ALA A 130 -4.83 1.11 12.87
CA ALA A 130 -3.93 2.22 13.17
C ALA A 130 -4.67 3.56 13.27
N THR A 131 -5.79 3.72 12.55
CA THR A 131 -6.56 4.98 12.58
C THR A 131 -7.42 5.20 13.82
N THR A 132 -7.56 4.18 14.68
CA THR A 132 -8.54 4.18 15.79
C THR A 132 -8.05 4.89 17.05
N LYS A 133 -6.79 5.35 17.09
CA LYS A 133 -6.23 6.16 18.18
C LYS A 133 -5.29 7.22 17.60
N LYS A 134 -5.04 8.28 18.39
CA LYS A 134 -4.05 9.31 18.03
C LYS A 134 -2.63 8.75 18.01
N GLY A 135 -1.86 9.13 16.98
CA GLY A 135 -0.44 8.82 16.80
C GLY A 135 -0.18 7.53 16.02
N ALA A 136 0.92 7.53 15.25
CA ALA A 136 1.23 6.53 14.22
C ALA A 136 1.35 5.08 14.71
N MET A 137 1.81 4.86 15.95
CA MET A 137 2.09 3.52 16.49
C MET A 137 1.14 3.10 17.61
N SER A 138 0.29 4.01 18.10
CA SER A 138 -0.51 3.82 19.31
C SER A 138 -1.59 2.74 19.18
N ALA A 139 -1.98 2.41 17.95
CA ALA A 139 -3.06 1.46 17.65
C ALA A 139 -2.63 0.29 16.75
N LEU A 140 -1.33 0.10 16.53
CA LEU A 140 -0.84 -1.08 15.82
C LEU A 140 -1.33 -2.36 16.53
N PRO A 141 -1.99 -3.29 15.82
CA PRO A 141 -2.48 -4.51 16.42
C PRO A 141 -1.32 -5.47 16.70
N ASP A 142 -1.43 -6.25 17.78
CA ASP A 142 -0.68 -7.49 17.87
C ASP A 142 -1.28 -8.57 16.94
N ARG A 143 -0.59 -9.70 16.82
CA ARG A 143 -1.04 -10.81 15.96
C ARG A 143 -2.42 -11.34 16.35
N SER A 144 -2.72 -11.43 17.65
CA SER A 144 -4.01 -11.97 18.10
C SER A 144 -5.16 -11.06 17.67
N ARG A 145 -4.99 -9.75 17.85
CA ARG A 145 -5.96 -8.74 17.46
C ARG A 145 -6.12 -8.67 15.95
N LEU A 146 -5.02 -8.75 15.18
CA LEU A 146 -5.09 -8.80 13.72
C LEU A 146 -5.95 -10.01 13.26
N LEU A 147 -5.64 -11.20 13.77
CA LEU A 147 -6.34 -12.43 13.36
C LEU A 147 -7.83 -12.43 13.72
N SER A 148 -8.26 -11.73 14.78
CA SER A 148 -9.69 -11.64 15.11
C SER A 148 -10.51 -10.86 14.07
N TYR A 149 -9.88 -10.01 13.26
CA TYR A 149 -10.56 -9.30 12.16
C TYR A 149 -10.47 -10.03 10.82
N LEU A 150 -9.56 -11.00 10.68
CA LEU A 150 -9.38 -11.79 9.45
C LEU A 150 -10.20 -13.09 9.44
N GLY A 151 -10.63 -13.57 10.62
CA GLY A 151 -11.44 -14.78 10.78
C GLY A 151 -12.95 -14.59 10.59
N HIS A 152 -13.38 -13.44 10.07
CA HIS A 152 -14.78 -13.10 9.80
C HIS A 152 -15.06 -13.03 8.30
#